data_AF-A0A2W1BM30-F1
#
_entry.id   AF-A0A2W1BM30-F1
#
_cell.length_a   1.000
_cell.length_b   1.000
_cell.length_c   1.000
_cell.angle_alpha   90.00
_cell.angle_beta   90.00
_cell.angle_gamma   90.00
#
_symmetry.space_group_name_H-M   'P 1'
#
loop_
_entity.id
_entity.type
_entity.pdbx_description
1 polymer ?
#
loop_
_entity_poly.entity_id
_entity_poly.type
_entity_poly.pdbx_seq_one_letter_code
_entity_poly.pdbx_strand_id
1 'polypeptide(L)'
;MTQLAKILPFSKLLWRSRRSVLAILMVMMLSPILLFTMDRAKDIIQDLSDTNKLLRRQLEEEVYHVGTGCNMPLLDPFAEQFANFNRNLPILKCRGVDWVNCFKSDCRVSQSILRTTKDVICMYRYIIYVSDENSYVSNPIKVVGDEKFTLNRSDHVKIECTGKHINNPKVKTHWTGFKAGFRQLSTVPVPPNRKDSYNVMILCFDSTSRNGFIRTMQKSYKYLTEQLNAVILNSYNIVADGTTGALYPILSAYFEDMPWTGSTQQKFTWFRKQPADHYLRTTVLNELDREEKTHRGHPTRHCLGPTPQYQFMMNLADQFLKLDGKKFCFTLIVDTAYDNFTVHPTADDSLVSFLKTLEDRGALEDTLVMVMGDHGSRYSKQRNTYQGRMEERLPLMAILLPEKLKKLRPDAFEALKQNQDVLTTPFDVHATILDVLDLKNKIDKDKIPGTNLPRVMTLLEPIPKSRSCGEAGVMPHWCACSEWHNVARNDPKFAHGAMCYKEAIIYGMGVTPARGRPSIQNQLY
;
A
#
# COMPACT_ATOMS: atom_id res chain seq x y z
N MET A 1 -47.70 93.76 6.05
CA MET A 1 -46.23 93.82 5.91
C MET A 1 -45.62 92.90 6.94
N THR A 2 -44.89 91.87 6.50
CA THR A 2 -43.56 91.43 6.98
C THR A 2 -43.33 89.98 6.51
N GLN A 3 -42.65 89.84 5.38
CA GLN A 3 -41.93 88.62 5.04
C GLN A 3 -40.71 88.51 5.95
N LEU A 4 -40.50 87.35 6.57
CA LEU A 4 -39.21 86.95 7.11
C LEU A 4 -38.83 85.60 6.48
N ALA A 5 -38.03 85.68 5.42
CA ALA A 5 -37.39 84.53 4.80
C ALA A 5 -36.37 83.94 5.79
N LYS A 6 -36.61 82.71 6.28
CA LYS A 6 -35.62 81.93 7.02
C LYS A 6 -34.64 81.31 6.02
N ILE A 7 -33.46 81.91 5.92
CA ILE A 7 -32.27 81.33 5.30
C ILE A 7 -31.92 80.06 6.08
N LEU A 8 -31.97 78.89 5.42
CA LEU A 8 -31.45 77.64 5.98
C LEU A 8 -29.92 77.78 6.13
N PRO A 9 -29.35 77.49 7.31
CA PRO A 9 -27.92 77.69 7.53
C PRO A 9 -27.13 76.74 6.62
N PHE A 10 -26.14 77.31 5.92
CA PHE A 10 -25.24 76.67 4.95
C PHE A 10 -24.63 75.33 5.46
N SER A 11 -24.50 75.17 6.78
CA SER A 11 -24.05 73.96 7.46
C SER A 11 -24.95 72.72 7.26
N LYS A 12 -26.28 72.89 7.15
CA LYS A 12 -27.21 71.76 6.91
C LYS A 12 -27.19 71.25 5.47
N LEU A 13 -26.90 72.13 4.50
CA LEU A 13 -26.74 71.74 3.09
C LEU A 13 -25.43 70.98 2.87
N LEU A 14 -24.32 71.45 3.46
CA LEU A 14 -23.01 70.78 3.42
C LEU A 14 -23.02 69.40 4.09
N TRP A 15 -23.78 69.24 5.17
CA TRP A 15 -23.90 67.94 5.86
C TRP A 15 -24.72 66.92 5.06
N ARG A 16 -25.79 67.37 4.38
CA ARG A 16 -26.57 66.52 3.47
C ARG A 16 -25.75 66.12 2.22
N SER A 17 -24.99 67.04 1.62
CA SER A 17 -24.15 66.71 0.45
C SER A 17 -23.03 65.73 0.81
N ARG A 18 -22.40 65.88 1.98
CA ARG A 18 -21.37 64.95 2.48
C ARG A 18 -21.90 63.53 2.71
N ARG A 19 -23.13 63.38 3.23
CA ARG A 19 -23.77 62.06 3.37
C ARG A 19 -24.07 61.41 2.03
N SER A 20 -24.56 62.18 1.06
CA SER A 20 -24.81 61.66 -0.29
C SER A 20 -23.52 61.26 -1.01
N VAL A 21 -22.45 62.04 -0.86
CA VAL A 21 -21.13 61.71 -1.43
C VAL A 21 -20.54 60.46 -0.78
N LEU A 22 -20.62 60.32 0.55
CA LEU A 22 -20.18 59.11 1.25
C LEU A 22 -20.97 57.86 0.85
N ALA A 23 -22.29 57.99 0.64
CA ALA A 23 -23.12 56.89 0.16
C ALA A 23 -22.74 56.46 -1.26
N ILE A 24 -22.51 57.41 -2.17
CA ILE A 24 -22.07 57.14 -3.54
C ILE A 24 -20.68 56.48 -3.55
N LEU A 25 -19.74 56.96 -2.72
CA LEU A 25 -18.42 56.35 -2.59
C LEU A 25 -18.48 54.92 -2.02
N MET A 26 -19.36 54.66 -1.05
CA MET A 26 -19.57 53.29 -0.55
C MET A 26 -20.16 52.37 -1.62
N VAL A 27 -21.13 52.84 -2.41
CA VAL A 27 -21.69 52.05 -3.52
C VAL A 27 -20.64 51.79 -4.60
N MET A 28 -19.80 52.78 -4.95
CA MET A 28 -18.72 52.59 -5.92
C MET A 28 -17.60 51.66 -5.41
N MET A 29 -17.36 51.59 -4.11
CA MET A 29 -16.39 50.65 -3.51
C MET A 29 -16.95 49.23 -3.37
N LEU A 30 -18.26 49.08 -3.12
CA LEU A 30 -18.90 47.78 -2.94
C LEU A 30 -19.31 47.12 -4.26
N SER A 31 -19.59 47.90 -5.31
CA SER A 31 -19.97 47.40 -6.65
C SER A 31 -18.94 46.44 -7.28
N PRO A 32 -17.63 46.77 -7.32
CA PRO A 32 -16.61 45.88 -7.87
C PRO A 32 -16.45 44.60 -7.04
N ILE A 33 -16.60 44.71 -5.72
CA ILE A 33 -16.55 43.55 -4.81
C ILE A 33 -17.74 42.63 -5.09
N LEU A 34 -18.95 43.19 -5.26
CA LEU A 34 -20.15 42.42 -5.57
C LEU A 34 -20.01 41.72 -6.93
N LEU A 35 -19.54 42.43 -7.96
CA LEU A 35 -19.29 41.87 -9.29
C LEU A 35 -18.24 40.74 -9.24
N PHE A 36 -17.14 40.93 -8.51
CA PHE A 36 -16.11 39.91 -8.33
C PHE A 36 -16.63 38.68 -7.58
N THR A 37 -17.48 38.88 -6.56
CA THR A 37 -18.12 37.75 -5.84
C THR A 37 -19.13 37.02 -6.70
N MET A 38 -19.86 37.72 -7.58
CA MET A 38 -20.80 37.09 -8.52
C MET A 38 -20.08 36.32 -9.62
N ASP A 39 -18.93 36.81 -10.10
CA ASP A 39 -18.12 36.11 -11.11
C ASP A 39 -17.51 34.83 -10.53
N ARG A 40 -16.93 34.90 -9.32
CA ARG A 40 -16.51 33.69 -8.59
C ARG A 40 -17.65 32.72 -8.31
N ALA A 41 -18.84 33.23 -8.00
CA ALA A 41 -20.00 32.35 -7.79
C ALA A 41 -20.40 31.64 -9.09
N LYS A 42 -20.31 32.30 -10.25
CA LYS A 42 -20.54 31.66 -11.55
C LYS A 42 -19.50 30.58 -11.86
N ASP A 43 -18.22 30.87 -11.63
CA ASP A 43 -17.15 29.88 -11.83
C ASP A 43 -17.37 28.64 -10.94
N ILE A 44 -17.72 28.85 -9.67
CA ILE A 44 -18.02 27.77 -8.72
C ILE A 44 -19.26 26.98 -9.17
N ILE A 45 -20.33 27.65 -9.61
CA ILE A 45 -21.56 26.99 -10.08
C ILE A 45 -21.30 26.18 -11.34
N GLN A 46 -20.48 26.70 -12.27
CA GLN A 46 -20.12 26.01 -13.50
C GLN A 46 -19.27 24.76 -13.19
N ASP A 47 -18.28 24.89 -12.31
CA ASP A 47 -17.44 23.76 -11.86
C ASP A 47 -18.28 22.70 -11.14
N LEU A 48 -19.24 23.11 -10.30
CA LEU A 48 -20.19 22.20 -9.65
C LEU A 48 -21.11 21.50 -10.66
N SER A 49 -21.56 22.22 -11.69
CA SER A 49 -22.40 21.67 -12.76
C SER A 49 -21.64 20.65 -13.60
N ASP A 50 -20.40 20.96 -13.99
CA ASP A 50 -19.55 20.07 -14.77
C ASP A 50 -19.15 18.83 -13.96
N THR A 51 -18.84 19.00 -12.67
CA THR A 51 -18.62 17.90 -11.72
C THR A 51 -19.86 17.01 -11.59
N ASN A 52 -21.05 17.60 -11.40
CA ASN A 52 -22.31 16.84 -11.34
C ASN A 52 -22.63 16.10 -12.64
N LYS A 53 -22.25 16.66 -13.80
CA LYS A 53 -22.42 16.04 -15.11
C LYS A 53 -21.46 14.88 -15.31
N LEU A 54 -20.23 14.99 -14.82
CA LEU A 54 -19.25 13.91 -14.80
C LEU A 54 -19.72 12.78 -13.88
N LEU A 55 -20.17 13.12 -12.67
CA LEU A 55 -20.70 12.15 -11.70
C LEU A 55 -21.94 11.42 -12.24
N ARG A 56 -22.86 12.13 -12.89
CA ARG A 56 -24.03 11.50 -13.54
C ARG A 56 -23.63 10.54 -14.65
N ARG A 57 -22.63 10.89 -15.46
CA ARG A 57 -22.09 9.98 -16.49
C ARG A 57 -21.42 8.75 -15.89
N GLN A 58 -20.65 8.93 -14.81
CA GLN A 58 -20.04 7.81 -14.09
C GLN A 58 -21.11 6.90 -13.47
N LEU A 59 -22.16 7.48 -12.87
CA LEU A 59 -23.32 6.74 -12.38
C LEU A 59 -24.07 6.00 -13.50
N GLU A 60 -24.24 6.62 -14.67
CA GLU A 60 -24.87 5.99 -15.84
C GLU A 60 -24.01 4.84 -16.41
N GLU A 61 -22.68 4.97 -16.43
CA GLU A 61 -21.76 3.89 -16.80
C GLU A 61 -21.68 2.77 -15.74
N GLU A 62 -21.75 3.09 -14.45
CA GLU A 62 -21.78 2.12 -13.35
C GLU A 62 -23.09 1.31 -13.35
N VAL A 63 -24.22 1.93 -13.70
CA VAL A 63 -25.52 1.26 -13.85
C VAL A 63 -25.55 0.34 -15.08
N TYR A 64 -24.79 0.64 -16.14
CA TYR A 64 -24.74 -0.18 -17.37
C TYR A 64 -24.22 -1.62 -17.13
N HIS A 65 -23.50 -1.86 -16.04
CA HIS A 65 -22.88 -3.15 -15.76
C HIS A 65 -23.54 -3.95 -14.61
N VAL A 66 -24.72 -3.58 -14.11
CA VAL A 66 -25.34 -4.30 -12.98
C VAL A 66 -25.83 -5.70 -13.39
N GLY A 67 -25.43 -6.73 -12.64
CA GLY A 67 -25.92 -8.11 -12.84
C GLY A 67 -25.40 -8.83 -14.07
N THR A 68 -24.45 -8.25 -14.82
CA THR A 68 -23.83 -8.89 -16.00
C THR A 68 -22.79 -9.96 -15.65
N GLY A 69 -22.44 -10.10 -14.37
CA GLY A 69 -21.27 -10.86 -13.95
C GLY A 69 -19.95 -10.20 -14.33
N CYS A 70 -18.87 -10.94 -14.12
CA CYS A 70 -17.52 -10.56 -14.49
C CYS A 70 -16.89 -11.67 -15.33
N ASN A 71 -16.69 -11.43 -16.63
CA ASN A 71 -15.90 -12.34 -17.46
C ASN A 71 -14.42 -11.97 -17.34
N MET A 72 -13.69 -12.63 -16.45
CA MET A 72 -12.28 -12.34 -16.22
C MET A 72 -11.42 -12.83 -17.41
N PRO A 73 -10.48 -12.03 -17.94
CA PRO A 73 -9.67 -12.45 -19.08
C PRO A 73 -8.82 -13.66 -18.73
N LEU A 74 -8.79 -14.65 -19.63
CA LEU A 74 -7.85 -15.76 -19.54
C LEU A 74 -6.48 -15.28 -20.05
N LEU A 75 -5.54 -15.12 -19.12
CA LEU A 75 -4.19 -14.65 -19.42
C LEU A 75 -3.19 -15.78 -19.17
N ASP A 76 -2.53 -16.27 -20.22
CA ASP A 76 -1.45 -17.24 -20.09
C ASP A 76 -0.24 -16.59 -19.38
N PRO A 77 0.15 -17.05 -18.18
CA PRO A 77 1.29 -16.50 -17.47
C PRO A 77 2.58 -16.56 -18.29
N PHE A 78 2.74 -17.51 -19.21
CA PHE A 78 3.96 -17.75 -19.99
C PHE A 78 3.82 -17.41 -21.47
N ALA A 79 2.86 -16.56 -21.85
CA ALA A 79 2.68 -16.11 -23.23
C ALA A 79 3.99 -15.58 -23.83
N GLU A 80 4.24 -15.85 -25.12
CA GLU A 80 5.52 -15.60 -25.80
C GLU A 80 6.02 -14.15 -25.65
N GLN A 81 5.10 -13.18 -25.65
CA GLN A 81 5.41 -11.76 -25.45
C GLN A 81 6.08 -11.46 -24.09
N PHE A 82 6.00 -12.38 -23.12
CA PHE A 82 6.67 -12.30 -21.82
C PHE A 82 7.99 -13.07 -21.72
N ALA A 83 8.35 -13.89 -22.71
CA ALA A 83 9.61 -14.63 -22.69
C ALA A 83 10.83 -13.71 -22.55
N ASN A 84 10.80 -12.55 -23.23
CA ASN A 84 11.87 -11.55 -23.17
C ASN A 84 12.00 -10.81 -21.83
N PHE A 85 10.96 -10.86 -21.00
CA PHE A 85 10.92 -10.24 -19.68
C PHE A 85 11.33 -11.22 -18.56
N ASN A 86 11.23 -12.53 -18.80
CA ASN A 86 11.64 -13.59 -17.87
C ASN A 86 13.14 -13.89 -17.97
N ARG A 87 13.97 -12.92 -17.58
CA ARG A 87 15.43 -13.12 -17.55
C ARG A 87 15.82 -13.84 -16.26
N ASN A 88 16.57 -14.94 -16.40
CA ASN A 88 17.27 -15.57 -15.27
C ASN A 88 18.35 -14.62 -14.77
N LEU A 89 18.04 -13.93 -13.67
CA LEU A 89 18.95 -12.97 -13.07
C LEU A 89 19.78 -13.64 -11.97
N PRO A 90 21.02 -13.19 -11.77
CA PRO A 90 21.87 -13.72 -10.71
C PRO A 90 21.18 -13.52 -9.36
N ILE A 91 21.16 -14.59 -8.56
CA ILE A 91 20.63 -14.57 -7.19
C ILE A 91 21.31 -13.44 -6.41
N LEU A 92 20.50 -12.62 -5.74
CA LEU A 92 21.00 -11.54 -4.88
C LEU A 92 21.87 -12.15 -3.76
N LYS A 93 23.15 -11.77 -3.74
CA LYS A 93 24.12 -12.21 -2.72
C LYS A 93 24.59 -11.02 -1.89
N CYS A 94 24.14 -10.97 -0.65
CA CYS A 94 24.60 -10.00 0.33
C CYS A 94 25.89 -10.49 0.99
N ARG A 95 26.93 -9.64 1.01
CA ARG A 95 28.24 -9.96 1.59
C ARG A 95 28.35 -9.31 2.96
N GLY A 96 29.11 -9.94 3.85
CA GLY A 96 29.35 -9.44 5.19
C GLY A 96 29.23 -10.57 6.21
N VAL A 97 29.36 -10.23 7.48
CA VAL A 97 29.17 -11.14 8.60
C VAL A 97 28.16 -10.51 9.54
N ASP A 98 27.22 -11.30 10.05
CA ASP A 98 26.33 -10.80 11.09
C ASP A 98 27.06 -10.82 12.44
N TRP A 99 27.26 -9.64 13.01
CA TRP A 99 28.06 -9.43 14.21
C TRP A 99 27.23 -9.20 15.48
N VAL A 100 25.96 -8.81 15.37
CA VAL A 100 25.00 -8.76 16.49
C VAL A 100 23.65 -9.28 16.02
N ASN A 101 23.12 -10.24 16.76
CA ASN A 101 21.81 -10.81 16.50
C ASN A 101 20.82 -10.28 17.53
N CYS A 102 19.71 -9.71 17.06
CA CYS A 102 18.57 -9.35 17.90
C CYS A 102 17.45 -10.35 17.65
N PHE A 103 17.00 -11.02 18.71
CA PHE A 103 15.86 -11.93 18.69
C PHE A 103 14.84 -11.47 19.73
N LYS A 104 13.63 -11.11 19.27
CA LYS A 104 12.64 -10.40 20.10
C LYS A 104 13.30 -9.15 20.74
N SER A 105 13.29 -9.04 22.06
CA SER A 105 13.90 -7.92 22.79
C SER A 105 15.40 -8.07 23.02
N ASP A 106 15.98 -9.24 22.75
CA ASP A 106 17.29 -9.61 23.24
C ASP A 106 18.34 -9.50 22.12
N CYS A 107 19.30 -8.61 22.27
CA CYS A 107 20.41 -8.41 21.33
C CYS A 107 21.73 -8.86 21.95
N ARG A 108 22.51 -9.66 21.21
CA ARG A 108 23.84 -10.17 21.63
C ARG A 108 24.82 -10.20 20.46
N VAL A 109 26.11 -10.03 20.77
CA VAL A 109 27.19 -10.29 19.80
C VAL A 109 27.12 -11.74 19.35
N SER A 110 27.27 -11.98 18.05
CA SER A 110 27.18 -13.32 17.49
C SER A 110 28.37 -14.18 17.93
N GLN A 111 28.09 -15.47 18.16
CA GLN A 111 29.12 -16.42 18.59
C GLN A 111 30.24 -16.59 17.56
N SER A 112 29.96 -16.39 16.27
CA SER A 112 30.99 -16.39 15.22
C SER A 112 32.02 -15.28 15.39
N ILE A 113 31.62 -14.10 15.89
CA ILE A 113 32.54 -13.00 16.18
C ILE A 113 33.33 -13.25 17.46
N LEU A 114 32.68 -13.72 18.52
CA LEU A 114 33.33 -13.99 19.82
C LEU A 114 34.41 -15.08 19.72
N ARG A 115 34.28 -16.01 18.77
CA ARG A 115 35.29 -17.04 18.49
C ARG A 115 36.55 -16.52 17.82
N THR A 116 36.50 -15.37 17.14
CA THR A 116 37.61 -14.83 16.34
C THR A 116 38.15 -13.51 16.87
N THR A 117 37.42 -12.85 17.77
CA THR A 117 37.70 -11.49 18.24
C THR A 117 37.60 -11.40 19.76
N LYS A 118 38.64 -10.86 20.41
CA LYS A 118 38.70 -10.56 21.84
C LYS A 118 38.43 -9.08 22.10
N ASP A 119 38.19 -8.74 23.38
CA ASP A 119 37.92 -7.38 23.85
C ASP A 119 36.77 -6.69 23.10
N VAL A 120 35.72 -7.45 22.77
CA VAL A 120 34.58 -6.91 22.00
C VAL A 120 33.79 -5.93 22.87
N ILE A 121 33.66 -4.69 22.40
CA ILE A 121 32.88 -3.63 23.06
C ILE A 121 31.92 -3.05 22.03
N CYS A 122 30.63 -3.04 22.37
CA CYS A 122 29.57 -2.52 21.52
C CYS A 122 28.87 -1.33 22.20
N MET A 123 28.67 -0.26 21.44
CA MET A 123 27.95 0.95 21.84
C MET A 123 26.59 0.96 21.17
N TYR A 124 25.54 0.68 21.94
CA TYR A 124 24.15 0.65 21.49
C TYR A 124 23.51 2.02 21.65
N ARG A 125 22.83 2.50 20.62
CA ARG A 125 22.07 3.77 20.65
C ARG A 125 20.67 3.50 20.14
N TYR A 126 19.66 3.83 20.94
CA TYR A 126 18.27 3.74 20.51
C TYR A 126 17.97 4.75 19.41
N ILE A 127 17.13 4.34 18.47
CA ILE A 127 16.54 5.24 17.48
C ILE A 127 15.10 5.46 17.90
N ILE A 128 14.81 6.67 18.37
CA ILE A 128 13.52 7.02 18.96
C ILE A 128 12.66 7.72 17.90
N TYR A 129 11.49 7.15 17.64
CA TYR A 129 10.46 7.73 16.79
C TYR A 129 9.89 9.00 17.43
N VAL A 130 9.73 10.05 16.63
CA VAL A 130 8.99 11.27 17.02
C VAL A 130 7.81 11.47 16.07
N SER A 131 8.08 11.40 14.77
CA SER A 131 7.09 11.32 13.70
C SER A 131 7.69 10.53 12.54
N ASP A 132 6.90 10.27 11.51
CA ASP A 132 7.40 9.60 10.30
C ASP A 132 8.45 10.41 9.51
N GLU A 133 8.60 11.71 9.80
CA GLU A 133 9.63 12.58 9.24
C GLU A 133 10.83 12.75 10.18
N ASN A 134 10.63 12.51 11.49
CA ASN A 134 11.60 12.87 12.52
C ASN A 134 11.89 11.72 13.49
N SER A 135 13.17 11.51 13.74
CA SER A 135 13.66 10.62 14.79
C SER A 135 14.95 11.16 15.38
N TYR A 136 15.32 10.67 16.56
CA TYR A 136 16.62 11.02 17.15
C TYR A 136 17.33 9.79 17.71
N VAL A 137 18.65 9.88 17.79
CA VAL A 137 19.52 8.81 18.30
C VAL A 137 19.89 9.10 19.76
N SER A 138 19.74 8.11 20.64
CA SER A 138 20.05 8.29 22.06
C SER A 138 21.56 8.35 22.35
N ASN A 139 21.87 8.70 23.60
CA ASN A 139 23.19 8.47 24.18
C ASN A 139 23.57 6.97 24.11
N PRO A 140 24.87 6.65 23.98
CA PRO A 140 25.32 5.29 23.82
C PRO A 140 25.28 4.53 25.14
N ILE A 141 24.91 3.26 25.07
CA ILE A 141 24.96 2.29 26.16
C ILE A 141 26.03 1.27 25.80
N LYS A 142 27.03 1.14 26.66
CA LYS A 142 28.15 0.21 26.48
C LYS A 142 27.75 -1.20 26.91
N VAL A 143 28.06 -2.19 26.09
CA VAL A 143 27.87 -3.63 26.35
C VAL A 143 29.16 -4.34 25.98
N VAL A 144 29.60 -5.29 26.82
CA VAL A 144 30.90 -5.96 26.66
C VAL A 144 30.72 -7.44 26.34
N GLY A 145 31.47 -7.94 25.36
CA GLY A 145 31.50 -9.37 25.02
C GLY A 145 30.13 -9.90 24.58
N ASP A 146 29.65 -10.93 25.27
CA ASP A 146 28.39 -11.63 25.02
C ASP A 146 27.23 -11.18 25.92
N GLU A 147 27.44 -10.10 26.68
CA GLU A 147 26.42 -9.49 27.53
C GLU A 147 25.16 -9.15 26.71
N LYS A 148 24.02 -9.30 27.37
CA LYS A 148 22.73 -9.03 26.76
C LYS A 148 22.41 -7.54 26.76
N PHE A 149 22.09 -7.00 25.59
CA PHE A 149 21.34 -5.75 25.47
C PHE A 149 19.85 -6.04 25.32
N THR A 150 18.98 -5.34 26.06
CA THR A 150 17.53 -5.53 25.98
C THR A 150 16.86 -4.30 25.41
N LEU A 151 16.12 -4.47 24.31
CA LEU A 151 15.30 -3.44 23.66
C LEU A 151 14.11 -3.07 24.58
N ASN A 152 14.20 -1.95 25.27
CA ASN A 152 13.14 -1.48 26.19
C ASN A 152 12.62 -0.07 25.89
N ARG A 153 13.27 0.67 25.00
CA ARG A 153 12.88 2.04 24.62
C ARG A 153 12.46 2.19 23.16
N SER A 154 12.97 1.32 22.30
CA SER A 154 12.64 1.28 20.87
C SER A 154 12.90 -0.13 20.35
N ASP A 155 12.22 -0.49 19.27
CA ASP A 155 12.46 -1.71 18.50
C ASP A 155 13.79 -1.65 17.73
N HIS A 156 14.42 -0.46 17.71
CA HIS A 156 15.45 -0.08 16.76
C HIS A 156 16.69 0.47 17.46
N VAL A 157 17.86 -0.03 17.07
CA VAL A 157 19.14 0.41 17.61
C VAL A 157 20.19 0.57 16.51
N LYS A 158 20.98 1.64 16.62
CA LYS A 158 22.26 1.78 15.94
C LYS A 158 23.35 1.24 16.86
N ILE A 159 24.22 0.39 16.34
CA ILE A 159 25.27 -0.25 17.14
C ILE A 159 26.63 -0.03 16.47
N GLU A 160 27.63 0.28 17.30
CA GLU A 160 29.03 0.39 16.89
C GLU A 160 29.87 -0.53 17.79
N CYS A 161 30.47 -1.57 17.21
CA CYS A 161 31.30 -2.53 17.91
C CYS A 161 32.78 -2.39 17.52
N THR A 162 33.68 -2.63 18.47
CA THR A 162 35.12 -2.72 18.25
C THR A 162 35.67 -3.98 18.91
N GLY A 163 36.80 -4.48 18.42
CA GLY A 163 37.51 -5.61 19.02
C GLY A 163 38.90 -5.82 18.44
N LYS A 164 39.60 -6.85 18.89
CA LYS A 164 40.92 -7.27 18.39
C LYS A 164 40.87 -8.70 17.88
N HIS A 165 41.31 -8.92 16.65
CA HIS A 165 41.34 -10.26 16.09
C HIS A 165 42.32 -11.17 16.86
N ILE A 166 41.90 -12.38 17.23
CA ILE A 166 42.68 -13.29 18.09
C ILE A 166 44.02 -13.65 17.44
N ASN A 167 44.01 -13.99 16.15
CA ASN A 167 45.22 -14.43 15.45
C ASN A 167 46.11 -13.27 14.99
N ASN A 168 45.61 -12.03 15.03
CA ASN A 168 46.39 -10.87 14.66
C ASN A 168 45.92 -9.64 15.46
N PRO A 169 46.38 -9.48 16.71
CA PRO A 169 45.91 -8.42 17.61
C PRO A 169 46.18 -7.00 17.12
N LYS A 170 47.05 -6.83 16.10
CA LYS A 170 47.30 -5.54 15.45
C LYS A 170 46.12 -5.11 14.55
N VAL A 171 45.30 -6.07 14.11
CA VAL A 171 44.08 -5.79 13.35
C VAL A 171 42.97 -5.41 14.33
N LYS A 172 42.70 -4.11 14.41
CA LYS A 172 41.50 -3.60 15.09
C LYS A 172 40.29 -3.84 14.19
N THR A 173 39.29 -4.52 14.72
CA THR A 173 38.02 -4.69 14.02
C THR A 173 37.05 -3.59 14.45
N HIS A 174 36.27 -3.11 13.49
CA HIS A 174 35.22 -2.15 13.73
C HIS A 174 34.00 -2.52 12.89
N TRP A 175 32.84 -2.56 13.52
CA TRP A 175 31.56 -2.82 12.87
C TRP A 175 30.57 -1.75 13.27
N THR A 176 29.80 -1.28 12.31
CA THR A 176 28.71 -0.32 12.53
C THR A 176 27.52 -0.71 11.67
N GLY A 177 26.33 -0.49 12.19
CA GLY A 177 25.09 -0.78 11.50
C GLY A 177 23.90 -0.72 12.43
N PHE A 178 22.73 -1.02 11.91
CA PHE A 178 21.49 -0.96 12.66
C PHE A 178 20.93 -2.36 12.83
N LYS A 179 20.17 -2.54 13.91
CA LYS A 179 19.46 -3.77 14.20
C LYS A 179 18.05 -3.45 14.65
N ALA A 180 17.14 -4.36 14.29
CA ALA A 180 15.76 -4.31 14.71
C ALA A 180 15.41 -5.58 15.48
N GLY A 181 14.49 -5.43 16.43
CA GLY A 181 13.83 -6.50 17.15
C GLY A 181 12.47 -6.00 17.63
N PHE A 182 11.99 -6.54 18.74
CA PHE A 182 10.71 -6.17 19.33
C PHE A 182 10.91 -5.84 20.80
N ARG A 183 10.72 -4.57 21.16
CA ARG A 183 10.69 -4.14 22.56
C ARG A 183 9.54 -4.82 23.28
N GLN A 184 9.70 -5.08 24.57
CA GLN A 184 8.58 -5.62 25.33
C GLN A 184 7.52 -4.53 25.53
N LEU A 185 6.27 -4.87 25.20
CA LEU A 185 5.11 -4.02 25.41
C LEU A 185 4.15 -4.74 26.34
N SER A 186 3.46 -3.98 27.21
CA SER A 186 2.36 -4.54 27.99
C SER A 186 1.22 -4.86 27.04
N THR A 187 0.94 -6.15 26.84
CA THR A 187 -0.22 -6.59 26.06
C THR A 187 -1.50 -6.33 26.84
N VAL A 188 -2.50 -5.73 26.19
CA VAL A 188 -3.85 -5.66 26.77
C VAL A 188 -4.38 -7.10 26.94
N PRO A 189 -4.93 -7.47 28.10
CA PRO A 189 -5.53 -8.79 28.27
C PRO A 189 -6.59 -9.04 27.19
N VAL A 190 -6.50 -10.18 26.53
CA VAL A 190 -7.51 -10.58 25.55
C VAL A 190 -8.85 -10.71 26.28
N PRO A 191 -9.91 -10.00 25.86
CA PRO A 191 -11.23 -10.14 26.46
C PRO A 191 -11.66 -11.62 26.55
N PRO A 192 -12.34 -12.07 27.60
CA PRO A 192 -12.69 -13.48 27.78
C PRO A 192 -13.42 -14.10 26.58
N ASN A 193 -14.29 -13.32 25.94
CA ASN A 193 -15.05 -13.70 24.74
C ASN A 193 -14.22 -13.72 23.45
N ARG A 194 -12.93 -13.36 23.49
CA ARG A 194 -12.03 -13.28 22.34
C ARG A 194 -10.74 -14.09 22.52
N LYS A 195 -10.66 -14.93 23.56
CA LYS A 195 -9.47 -15.77 23.84
C LYS A 195 -9.10 -16.66 22.65
N ASP A 196 -10.09 -17.11 21.90
CA ASP A 196 -9.94 -17.98 20.74
C ASP A 196 -9.80 -17.22 19.40
N SER A 197 -9.68 -15.88 19.41
CA SER A 197 -9.47 -15.11 18.18
C SER A 197 -8.16 -15.50 17.47
N TYR A 198 -8.13 -15.41 16.15
CA TYR A 198 -6.96 -15.79 15.35
C TYR A 198 -5.94 -14.65 15.25
N ASN A 199 -4.69 -15.01 14.94
CA ASN A 199 -3.70 -14.05 14.45
C ASN A 199 -3.98 -13.73 12.98
N VAL A 200 -3.56 -12.56 12.53
CA VAL A 200 -3.61 -12.17 11.12
C VAL A 200 -2.21 -11.79 10.67
N MET A 201 -1.75 -12.36 9.56
CA MET A 201 -0.50 -12.01 8.92
C MET A 201 -0.72 -11.78 7.43
N ILE A 202 -0.39 -10.57 6.98
CA ILE A 202 -0.44 -10.16 5.58
C ILE A 202 1.00 -9.89 5.13
N LEU A 203 1.47 -10.70 4.18
CA LEU A 203 2.76 -10.53 3.51
C LEU A 203 2.51 -10.03 2.09
N CYS A 204 2.71 -8.74 1.89
CA CYS A 204 2.47 -8.06 0.62
C CYS A 204 3.79 -7.83 -0.14
N PHE A 205 3.84 -8.24 -1.40
CA PHE A 205 4.93 -7.93 -2.34
C PHE A 205 4.47 -6.83 -3.29
N ASP A 206 5.13 -5.68 -3.24
CA ASP A 206 4.78 -4.52 -4.06
C ASP A 206 4.78 -4.85 -5.56
N SER A 207 3.85 -4.25 -6.29
CA SER A 207 3.72 -4.36 -7.75
C SER A 207 3.57 -5.80 -8.29
N THR A 208 3.22 -6.78 -7.45
CA THR A 208 3.17 -8.19 -7.85
C THR A 208 1.80 -8.64 -8.38
N SER A 209 1.69 -8.82 -9.70
CA SER A 209 0.52 -9.46 -10.34
C SER A 209 0.45 -10.96 -10.03
N ARG A 210 -0.73 -11.59 -10.09
CA ARG A 210 -0.86 -13.05 -9.92
C ARG A 210 0.02 -13.80 -10.93
N ASN A 211 -0.11 -13.47 -12.21
CA ASN A 211 0.68 -14.11 -13.25
C ASN A 211 2.18 -13.75 -13.17
N GLY A 212 2.52 -12.54 -12.71
CA GLY A 212 3.89 -12.15 -12.40
C GLY A 212 4.50 -13.02 -11.31
N PHE A 213 3.74 -13.32 -10.27
CA PHE A 213 4.15 -14.24 -9.21
C PHE A 213 4.32 -15.67 -9.75
N ILE A 214 3.35 -16.18 -10.54
CA ILE A 214 3.46 -17.51 -11.16
C ILE A 214 4.73 -17.62 -12.01
N ARG A 215 5.10 -16.57 -12.75
CA ARG A 215 6.33 -16.58 -13.57
C ARG A 215 7.61 -16.57 -12.73
N THR A 216 7.66 -15.71 -11.71
CA THR A 216 8.90 -15.33 -11.03
C THR A 216 9.15 -16.04 -9.70
N MET A 217 8.09 -16.56 -9.06
CA MET A 217 8.10 -17.16 -7.72
C MET A 217 7.49 -18.58 -7.78
N GLN A 218 7.94 -19.38 -8.74
CA GLN A 218 7.33 -20.67 -9.07
C GLN A 218 7.35 -21.66 -7.91
N LYS A 219 8.44 -21.72 -7.14
CA LYS A 219 8.55 -22.65 -6.01
C LYS A 219 7.58 -22.26 -4.91
N SER A 220 7.49 -20.96 -4.61
CA SER A 220 6.56 -20.39 -3.64
C SER A 220 5.11 -20.61 -4.05
N TYR A 221 4.78 -20.40 -5.33
CA TYR A 221 3.44 -20.66 -5.85
C TYR A 221 3.05 -22.12 -5.65
N LYS A 222 3.91 -23.06 -6.06
CA LYS A 222 3.69 -24.50 -5.85
C LYS A 222 3.58 -24.86 -4.38
N TYR A 223 4.43 -24.30 -3.51
CA TYR A 223 4.35 -24.57 -2.07
C TYR A 223 3.02 -24.10 -1.49
N LEU A 224 2.58 -22.88 -1.84
CA LEU A 224 1.30 -22.34 -1.41
C LEU A 224 0.13 -23.22 -1.87
N THR A 225 0.08 -23.60 -3.14
CA THR A 225 -1.09 -24.31 -3.72
C THR A 225 -1.08 -25.80 -3.46
N GLU A 226 0.06 -26.47 -3.63
CA GLU A 226 0.17 -27.94 -3.59
C GLU A 226 0.47 -28.49 -2.19
N GLN A 227 1.22 -27.75 -1.36
CA GLN A 227 1.59 -28.20 -0.01
C GLN A 227 0.66 -27.61 1.04
N LEU A 228 0.45 -26.29 1.02
CA LEU A 228 -0.33 -25.60 2.05
C LEU A 228 -1.84 -25.49 1.73
N ASN A 229 -2.26 -25.88 0.51
CA ASN A 229 -3.64 -25.79 0.05
C ASN A 229 -4.22 -24.36 0.21
N ALA A 230 -3.42 -23.35 -0.12
CA ALA A 230 -3.84 -21.96 -0.18
C ALA A 230 -4.87 -21.76 -1.29
N VAL A 231 -5.91 -20.98 -1.01
CA VAL A 231 -6.88 -20.57 -2.04
C VAL A 231 -6.34 -19.34 -2.75
N ILE A 232 -6.16 -19.45 -4.07
CA ILE A 232 -5.74 -18.34 -4.93
C ILE A 232 -6.99 -17.68 -5.50
N LEU A 233 -7.18 -16.38 -5.26
CA LEU A 233 -8.27 -15.64 -5.88
C LEU A 233 -7.88 -15.27 -7.32
N ASN A 234 -8.38 -16.05 -8.29
CA ASN A 234 -8.16 -15.86 -9.72
C ASN A 234 -8.86 -14.62 -10.29
N SER A 235 -9.84 -14.09 -9.56
CA SER A 235 -10.61 -12.90 -9.96
C SER A 235 -10.53 -11.76 -8.95
N TYR A 236 -9.41 -11.66 -8.20
CA TYR A 236 -9.12 -10.54 -7.31
C TYR A 236 -8.70 -9.30 -8.10
N ASN A 237 -9.47 -8.22 -7.96
CA ASN A 237 -9.39 -7.00 -8.76
C ASN A 237 -9.11 -5.77 -7.88
N ILE A 238 -8.21 -4.89 -8.30
CA ILE A 238 -7.97 -3.61 -7.61
C ILE A 238 -9.17 -2.67 -7.71
N VAL A 239 -9.28 -1.72 -6.77
CA VAL A 239 -10.37 -0.72 -6.77
C VAL A 239 -9.86 0.69 -7.08
N ALA A 240 -8.54 0.90 -6.99
CA ALA A 240 -7.89 2.18 -7.18
C ALA A 240 -6.40 1.99 -7.54
N ASP A 241 -5.74 3.08 -7.94
CA ASP A 241 -4.35 3.07 -8.39
C ASP A 241 -3.35 2.91 -7.23
N GLY A 242 -2.30 2.14 -7.47
CA GLY A 242 -1.14 2.05 -6.60
C GLY A 242 -1.38 1.45 -5.22
N THR A 243 -0.31 1.43 -4.42
CA THR A 243 -0.26 0.82 -3.08
C THR A 243 -1.33 1.37 -2.13
N THR A 244 -1.53 2.69 -2.12
CA THR A 244 -2.53 3.33 -1.25
C THR A 244 -3.94 2.86 -1.58
N GLY A 245 -4.29 2.84 -2.87
CA GLY A 245 -5.61 2.41 -3.35
C GLY A 245 -5.91 0.94 -3.06
N ALA A 246 -4.87 0.09 -3.01
CA ALA A 246 -5.02 -1.32 -2.70
C ALA A 246 -5.05 -1.61 -1.19
N LEU A 247 -4.17 -0.98 -0.40
CA LEU A 247 -3.99 -1.31 1.00
C LEU A 247 -4.98 -0.61 1.93
N TYR A 248 -5.38 0.62 1.61
CA TYR A 248 -6.32 1.34 2.47
C TYR A 248 -7.62 0.57 2.64
N PRO A 249 -8.33 0.14 1.59
CA PRO A 249 -9.52 -0.69 1.72
C PRO A 249 -9.40 -1.92 2.63
N ILE A 250 -8.20 -2.53 2.71
CA ILE A 250 -7.95 -3.73 3.53
C ILE A 250 -7.70 -3.34 4.99
N LEU A 251 -6.85 -2.32 5.21
CA LEU A 251 -6.28 -1.99 6.52
C LEU A 251 -7.05 -0.88 7.26
N SER A 252 -7.92 -0.15 6.56
CA SER A 252 -8.76 0.91 7.09
C SER A 252 -10.02 1.09 6.24
N ALA A 253 -11.20 1.13 6.86
CA ALA A 253 -12.38 1.61 6.14
C ALA A 253 -12.20 3.12 5.84
N TYR A 254 -11.71 3.45 4.64
CA TYR A 254 -11.56 4.81 4.11
C TYR A 254 -12.36 4.91 2.81
N PHE A 255 -13.23 5.91 2.72
CA PHE A 255 -14.13 6.14 1.59
C PHE A 255 -13.83 7.52 1.00
N GLU A 256 -13.63 7.59 -0.33
CA GLU A 256 -13.41 8.82 -1.09
C GLU A 256 -14.36 8.80 -2.30
N ASP A 257 -15.09 9.88 -2.51
CA ASP A 257 -16.13 10.02 -3.54
C ASP A 257 -15.66 10.79 -4.78
N MET A 258 -14.44 11.37 -4.78
CA MET A 258 -13.80 12.03 -5.95
C MET A 258 -12.24 12.02 -5.93
N PRO A 259 -11.57 11.01 -6.54
CA PRO A 259 -10.11 10.85 -6.49
C PRO A 259 -9.28 11.60 -7.56
N TRP A 260 -9.87 12.43 -8.43
CA TRP A 260 -9.14 13.13 -9.52
C TRP A 260 -8.38 14.39 -9.08
N THR A 261 -8.49 14.83 -7.83
CA THR A 261 -7.74 15.96 -7.25
C THR A 261 -6.56 15.50 -6.39
N GLY A 262 -5.76 14.53 -6.86
CA GLY A 262 -4.35 14.40 -6.46
C GLY A 262 -4.03 14.17 -4.97
N SER A 263 -4.95 13.64 -4.17
CA SER A 263 -4.80 13.49 -2.70
C SER A 263 -3.68 12.53 -2.26
N THR A 264 -2.94 11.88 -3.18
CA THR A 264 -1.77 11.04 -2.84
C THR A 264 -0.49 11.37 -3.63
N GLN A 265 -0.49 12.38 -4.52
CA GLN A 265 0.75 12.85 -5.13
C GLN A 265 1.58 13.68 -4.13
N GLN A 266 2.48 12.99 -3.44
CA GLN A 266 3.78 13.49 -2.96
C GLN A 266 3.90 14.27 -1.64
N LYS A 267 2.85 14.52 -0.83
CA LYS A 267 3.03 15.16 0.50
C LYS A 267 1.97 14.77 1.54
N PHE A 268 1.96 13.52 2.00
CA PHE A 268 1.27 13.24 3.27
C PHE A 268 2.04 13.90 4.42
N THR A 269 1.35 14.71 5.23
CA THR A 269 1.75 14.91 6.61
C THR A 269 1.43 13.60 7.33
N TRP A 270 2.50 12.88 7.59
CA TRP A 270 2.50 11.52 8.07
C TRP A 270 1.88 11.35 9.47
N PHE A 271 1.70 10.09 9.91
CA PHE A 271 1.11 9.79 11.22
C PHE A 271 1.80 10.62 12.33
N ARG A 272 1.02 11.41 13.08
CA ARG A 272 1.53 12.22 14.20
C ARG A 272 1.92 11.37 15.42
N LYS A 273 1.46 10.11 15.44
CA LYS A 273 1.76 9.09 16.46
C LYS A 273 2.02 7.78 15.74
N GLN A 274 2.86 6.93 16.31
CA GLN A 274 3.14 5.60 15.77
C GLN A 274 1.82 4.85 15.49
N PRO A 275 1.57 4.37 14.25
CA PRO A 275 0.28 3.80 13.86
C PRO A 275 0.09 2.32 14.27
N ALA A 276 1.14 1.69 14.78
CA ALA A 276 1.15 0.30 15.22
C ALA A 276 2.05 0.14 16.45
N ASP A 277 1.87 -0.91 17.25
CA ASP A 277 2.68 -1.19 18.44
C ASP A 277 4.18 -1.29 18.13
N HIS A 278 4.49 -1.94 17.02
CA HIS A 278 5.82 -2.08 16.44
C HIS A 278 5.83 -1.52 15.02
N TYR A 279 6.73 -0.57 14.75
CA TYR A 279 6.74 0.19 13.51
C TYR A 279 8.15 0.41 12.99
N LEU A 280 8.48 -0.22 11.86
CA LEU A 280 9.86 -0.35 11.37
C LEU A 280 10.37 0.85 10.55
N ARG A 281 9.48 1.80 10.19
CA ARG A 281 9.79 2.91 9.28
C ARG A 281 11.07 3.65 9.64
N THR A 282 11.27 3.97 10.91
CA THR A 282 12.41 4.77 11.36
C THR A 282 13.76 4.11 11.08
N THR A 283 13.84 2.79 11.19
CA THR A 283 15.06 2.04 10.88
C THR A 283 15.32 2.01 9.40
N VAL A 284 14.27 1.72 8.62
CA VAL A 284 14.33 1.66 7.17
C VAL A 284 14.76 3.01 6.59
N LEU A 285 14.22 4.13 7.06
CA LEU A 285 14.66 5.46 6.61
C LEU A 285 16.11 5.77 6.99
N ASN A 286 16.55 5.44 8.20
CA ASN A 286 17.90 5.78 8.65
C ASN A 286 19.00 4.92 7.97
N GLU A 287 18.70 3.66 7.64
CA GLU A 287 19.60 2.77 6.90
C GLU A 287 19.54 3.02 5.39
N LEU A 288 18.34 3.01 4.81
CA LEU A 288 18.18 3.11 3.36
C LEU A 288 18.52 4.48 2.82
N ASP A 289 18.28 5.60 3.54
CA ASP A 289 18.69 6.91 3.04
C ASP A 289 20.22 7.04 2.96
N ARG A 290 20.98 6.30 3.77
CA ARG A 290 22.45 6.25 3.68
C ARG A 290 22.91 5.32 2.55
N GLU A 291 22.32 4.14 2.41
CA GLU A 291 22.68 3.21 1.33
C GLU A 291 22.22 3.71 -0.05
N GLU A 292 21.03 4.29 -0.17
CA GLU A 292 20.48 4.87 -1.39
C GLU A 292 21.35 6.03 -1.89
N LYS A 293 21.87 6.88 -0.99
CA LYS A 293 22.79 7.97 -1.37
C LYS A 293 24.17 7.47 -1.80
N THR A 294 24.62 6.32 -1.29
CA THR A 294 25.98 5.81 -1.51
C THR A 294 26.09 4.74 -2.60
N HIS A 295 25.00 4.05 -2.94
CA HIS A 295 24.99 2.86 -3.80
C HIS A 295 23.93 2.90 -4.91
N ARG A 296 23.55 4.08 -5.42
CA ARG A 296 22.65 4.17 -6.59
C ARG A 296 23.18 3.29 -7.74
N GLY A 297 22.38 2.33 -8.17
CA GLY A 297 22.73 1.39 -9.25
C GLY A 297 23.62 0.21 -8.85
N HIS A 298 23.99 0.06 -7.57
CA HIS A 298 24.79 -1.07 -7.09
C HIS A 298 23.90 -2.23 -6.57
N PRO A 299 24.23 -3.51 -6.85
CA PRO A 299 23.45 -4.66 -6.37
C PRO A 299 23.31 -4.77 -4.85
N THR A 300 24.22 -4.16 -4.10
CA THR A 300 24.20 -4.14 -2.63
C THR A 300 23.10 -3.26 -2.05
N ARG A 301 22.43 -2.42 -2.85
CA ARG A 301 21.30 -1.59 -2.42
C ARG A 301 20.11 -2.38 -1.86
N HIS A 302 20.06 -3.68 -2.13
CA HIS A 302 19.00 -4.61 -1.73
C HIS A 302 19.36 -5.40 -0.45
N CYS A 303 20.47 -5.05 0.20
CA CYS A 303 21.02 -5.77 1.33
C CYS A 303 21.02 -4.90 2.58
N LEU A 304 20.71 -5.48 3.75
CA LEU A 304 21.01 -4.91 5.06
C LEU A 304 22.15 -5.73 5.67
N GLY A 305 23.38 -5.24 5.50
CA GLY A 305 24.58 -6.00 5.81
C GLY A 305 24.63 -7.32 5.00
N PRO A 306 24.74 -8.49 5.66
CA PRO A 306 24.79 -9.79 4.99
C PRO A 306 23.42 -10.36 4.59
N THR A 307 22.32 -9.64 4.81
CA THR A 307 20.95 -10.19 4.63
C THR A 307 20.16 -9.39 3.58
N PRO A 308 19.53 -10.03 2.59
CA PRO A 308 18.58 -9.37 1.70
C PRO A 308 17.44 -8.68 2.46
N GLN A 309 17.00 -7.50 2.00
CA GLN A 309 15.93 -6.74 2.66
C GLN A 309 14.63 -7.54 2.79
N TYR A 310 14.19 -8.24 1.73
CA TYR A 310 12.99 -9.08 1.80
C TYR A 310 13.10 -10.18 2.86
N GLN A 311 14.29 -10.76 3.03
CA GLN A 311 14.53 -11.83 3.99
C GLN A 311 14.54 -11.27 5.42
N PHE A 312 15.12 -10.09 5.62
CA PHE A 312 15.05 -9.37 6.87
C PHE A 312 13.59 -9.09 7.29
N MET A 313 12.75 -8.61 6.36
CA MET A 313 11.33 -8.36 6.61
C MET A 313 10.57 -9.64 6.99
N MET A 314 10.77 -10.74 6.26
CA MET A 314 10.16 -12.05 6.59
C MET A 314 10.64 -12.59 7.94
N ASN A 315 11.93 -12.46 8.26
CA ASN A 315 12.47 -12.87 9.55
C ASN A 315 11.84 -12.08 10.71
N LEU A 316 11.61 -10.77 10.54
CA LEU A 316 10.91 -9.96 11.53
C LEU A 316 9.43 -10.37 11.66
N ALA A 317 8.74 -10.65 10.56
CA ALA A 317 7.36 -11.11 10.58
C ALA A 317 7.21 -12.44 11.36
N ASP A 318 8.10 -13.41 11.14
CA ASP A 318 8.09 -14.66 11.91
C ASP A 318 8.40 -14.42 13.40
N GLN A 319 9.38 -13.56 13.70
CA GLN A 319 9.69 -13.18 15.08
C GLN A 319 8.50 -12.49 15.78
N PHE A 320 7.76 -11.65 15.07
CA PHE A 320 6.58 -10.96 15.61
C PHE A 320 5.48 -11.95 16.00
N LEU A 321 5.23 -12.97 15.18
CA LEU A 321 4.26 -14.03 15.49
C LEU A 321 4.64 -14.84 16.74
N LYS A 322 5.93 -14.84 17.14
CA LYS A 322 6.43 -15.51 18.34
C LYS A 322 6.30 -14.67 19.62
N LEU A 323 5.81 -13.43 19.55
CA LEU A 323 5.52 -12.61 20.73
C LEU A 323 4.30 -13.14 21.50
N ASP A 324 4.04 -12.59 22.68
CA ASP A 324 2.84 -12.93 23.46
C ASP A 324 1.62 -12.15 22.95
N GLY A 325 0.42 -12.65 23.23
CA GLY A 325 -0.85 -12.01 22.81
C GLY A 325 -1.29 -12.36 21.39
N LYS A 326 -2.35 -11.68 20.91
CA LYS A 326 -2.88 -11.81 19.54
C LYS A 326 -2.17 -10.82 18.63
N LYS A 327 -1.89 -11.23 17.40
CA LYS A 327 -1.06 -10.47 16.46
C LYS A 327 -1.85 -10.05 15.23
N PHE A 328 -1.65 -8.81 14.83
CA PHE A 328 -2.00 -8.32 13.50
C PHE A 328 -0.70 -7.83 12.84
N CYS A 329 -0.21 -8.59 11.87
CA CYS A 329 1.05 -8.34 11.20
C CYS A 329 0.79 -7.92 9.75
N PHE A 330 1.26 -6.74 9.38
CA PHE A 330 1.27 -6.29 7.99
C PHE A 330 2.72 -6.01 7.58
N THR A 331 3.18 -6.71 6.54
CA THR A 331 4.53 -6.58 5.99
C THR A 331 4.43 -6.24 4.51
N LEU A 332 4.97 -5.09 4.11
CA LEU A 332 5.09 -4.69 2.70
C LEU A 332 6.55 -4.80 2.26
N ILE A 333 6.82 -5.64 1.28
CA ILE A 333 8.13 -5.85 0.65
C ILE A 333 8.14 -5.12 -0.68
N VAL A 334 8.83 -3.97 -0.73
CA VAL A 334 8.90 -3.12 -1.93
C VAL A 334 10.13 -3.42 -2.79
N ASP A 335 11.24 -3.74 -2.13
CA ASP A 335 12.57 -3.76 -2.74
C ASP A 335 12.72 -4.76 -3.90
N THR A 336 11.95 -5.85 -3.90
CA THR A 336 11.97 -6.87 -4.96
C THR A 336 11.44 -6.37 -6.30
N ALA A 337 10.63 -5.30 -6.30
CA ALA A 337 9.88 -4.81 -7.46
C ALA A 337 10.38 -3.48 -8.03
N TYR A 338 11.22 -2.76 -7.30
CA TYR A 338 11.50 -1.32 -7.49
C TYR A 338 12.03 -0.94 -8.89
N ASP A 339 12.89 -1.75 -9.51
CA ASP A 339 13.50 -1.40 -10.80
C ASP A 339 12.84 -2.07 -12.02
N ASN A 340 12.59 -3.40 -12.02
CA ASN A 340 12.06 -4.13 -13.20
C ASN A 340 11.68 -5.61 -12.95
N PHE A 341 11.03 -5.99 -11.84
CA PHE A 341 10.69 -7.41 -11.49
C PHE A 341 11.90 -8.36 -11.44
N THR A 342 13.08 -7.80 -11.51
CA THR A 342 14.36 -8.47 -11.70
C THR A 342 14.81 -9.18 -10.43
N VAL A 343 14.35 -8.70 -9.28
CA VAL A 343 14.77 -9.19 -7.97
C VAL A 343 13.74 -10.15 -7.36
N HIS A 344 12.50 -10.17 -7.85
CA HIS A 344 11.47 -11.12 -7.40
C HIS A 344 11.96 -12.57 -7.36
N PRO A 345 12.55 -13.15 -8.43
CA PRO A 345 12.98 -14.55 -8.38
C PRO A 345 14.00 -14.88 -7.29
N THR A 346 14.73 -13.88 -6.79
CA THR A 346 15.70 -14.07 -5.72
C THR A 346 15.03 -14.34 -4.36
N ALA A 347 13.78 -13.92 -4.18
CA ALA A 347 13.02 -14.14 -2.96
C ALA A 347 12.31 -15.51 -2.91
N ASP A 348 12.27 -16.27 -4.02
CA ASP A 348 11.46 -17.49 -4.14
C ASP A 348 11.81 -18.54 -3.08
N ASP A 349 13.09 -18.92 -3.00
CA ASP A 349 13.56 -19.88 -1.98
C ASP A 349 13.39 -19.37 -0.55
N SER A 350 13.46 -18.05 -0.35
CA SER A 350 13.29 -17.44 0.98
C SER A 350 11.83 -17.46 1.42
N LEU A 351 10.88 -17.22 0.52
CA LEU A 351 9.46 -17.31 0.82
C LEU A 351 9.03 -18.75 1.09
N VAL A 352 9.51 -19.73 0.32
CA VAL A 352 9.30 -21.16 0.63
C VAL A 352 9.82 -21.49 2.03
N SER A 353 11.06 -21.09 2.35
CA SER A 353 11.66 -21.35 3.67
C SER A 353 10.87 -20.69 4.80
N PHE A 354 10.38 -19.48 4.58
CA PHE A 354 9.53 -18.76 5.53
C PHE A 354 8.20 -19.50 5.76
N LEU A 355 7.48 -19.86 4.70
CA LEU A 355 6.20 -20.59 4.78
C LEU A 355 6.37 -21.94 5.47
N LYS A 356 7.42 -22.68 5.11
CA LYS A 356 7.78 -23.94 5.78
C LYS A 356 8.06 -23.75 7.27
N THR A 357 8.78 -22.69 7.63
CA THR A 357 9.04 -22.38 9.05
C THR A 357 7.75 -22.15 9.83
N LEU A 358 6.75 -21.51 9.22
CA LEU A 358 5.43 -21.31 9.85
C LEU A 358 4.67 -22.62 10.01
N GLU A 359 4.68 -23.47 9.00
CA GLU A 359 4.08 -24.80 9.03
C GLU A 359 4.72 -25.71 10.08
N ASP A 360 6.05 -25.88 10.03
CA ASP A 360 6.81 -26.79 10.90
C ASP A 360 6.61 -26.47 12.39
N ARG A 361 6.39 -25.20 12.74
CA ARG A 361 6.16 -24.76 14.13
C ARG A 361 4.69 -24.70 14.53
N GLY A 362 3.76 -25.09 13.65
CA GLY A 362 2.32 -25.05 13.89
C GLY A 362 1.72 -23.64 13.92
N ALA A 363 2.37 -22.63 13.32
CA ALA A 363 1.87 -21.26 13.30
C ALA A 363 0.56 -21.12 12.52
N LEU A 364 0.35 -21.99 11.53
CA LEU A 364 -0.84 -21.99 10.66
C LEU A 364 -2.09 -22.52 11.37
N GLU A 365 -1.95 -23.11 12.57
CA GLU A 365 -3.09 -23.65 13.31
C GLU A 365 -4.06 -22.56 13.76
N ASP A 366 -3.54 -21.36 14.09
CA ASP A 366 -4.33 -20.23 14.63
C ASP A 366 -4.06 -18.89 13.92
N THR A 367 -3.46 -18.91 12.73
CA THR A 367 -3.10 -17.69 11.99
C THR A 367 -3.72 -17.67 10.60
N LEU A 368 -4.44 -16.59 10.28
CA LEU A 368 -4.85 -16.24 8.93
C LEU A 368 -3.64 -15.67 8.21
N VAL A 369 -3.15 -16.36 7.19
CA VAL A 369 -2.00 -15.92 6.39
C VAL A 369 -2.47 -15.51 5.00
N MET A 370 -2.10 -14.30 4.58
CA MET A 370 -2.32 -13.82 3.22
C MET A 370 -0.98 -13.50 2.58
N VAL A 371 -0.71 -14.08 1.42
CA VAL A 371 0.42 -13.67 0.55
C VAL A 371 -0.17 -12.97 -0.65
N MET A 372 0.14 -11.69 -0.81
CA MET A 372 -0.54 -10.84 -1.80
C MET A 372 0.41 -9.91 -2.55
N GLY A 373 -0.07 -9.37 -3.67
CA GLY A 373 0.42 -8.11 -4.22
C GLY A 373 -0.60 -7.00 -3.99
N ASP A 374 -0.14 -5.75 -3.94
CA ASP A 374 -1.01 -4.58 -3.87
C ASP A 374 -1.59 -4.22 -5.25
N HIS A 375 -0.76 -4.26 -6.28
CA HIS A 375 -1.12 -4.13 -7.69
C HIS A 375 -0.14 -4.92 -8.56
N GLY A 376 -0.30 -4.94 -9.88
CA GLY A 376 0.71 -5.48 -10.80
C GLY A 376 1.75 -4.44 -11.25
N SER A 377 2.53 -4.75 -12.28
CA SER A 377 3.60 -3.85 -12.72
C SER A 377 3.12 -2.54 -13.35
N ARG A 378 3.52 -1.39 -12.79
CA ARG A 378 3.13 -0.05 -13.28
C ARG A 378 4.17 0.63 -14.18
N TYR A 379 5.44 0.32 -13.99
CA TYR A 379 6.55 1.06 -14.63
C TYR A 379 7.40 0.21 -15.58
N SER A 380 7.16 -1.10 -15.65
CA SER A 380 7.92 -1.97 -16.53
C SER A 380 7.39 -1.95 -17.96
N LYS A 381 8.23 -2.34 -18.92
CA LYS A 381 7.86 -2.40 -20.35
C LYS A 381 6.72 -3.39 -20.62
N GLN A 382 6.54 -4.37 -19.74
CA GLN A 382 5.47 -5.36 -19.75
C GLN A 382 4.09 -4.69 -19.82
N ARG A 383 3.90 -3.58 -19.09
CA ARG A 383 2.65 -2.82 -19.03
C ARG A 383 2.22 -2.25 -20.39
N ASN A 384 3.13 -2.12 -21.36
CA ASN A 384 2.77 -1.65 -22.69
C ASN A 384 1.95 -2.67 -23.50
N THR A 385 1.94 -3.94 -23.07
CA THR A 385 1.10 -4.99 -23.67
C THR A 385 -0.30 -5.00 -23.06
N TYR A 386 -1.30 -5.54 -23.78
CA TYR A 386 -2.65 -5.73 -23.23
C TYR A 386 -2.63 -6.53 -21.92
N GLN A 387 -1.97 -7.70 -21.94
CA GLN A 387 -1.87 -8.54 -20.75
C GLN A 387 -1.18 -7.82 -19.58
N GLY A 388 -0.12 -7.04 -19.83
CA GLY A 388 0.53 -6.26 -18.78
C GLY A 388 -0.39 -5.23 -18.12
N ARG A 389 -1.27 -4.59 -18.90
CA ARG A 389 -2.31 -3.69 -18.35
C ARG A 389 -3.35 -4.44 -17.54
N MET A 390 -3.75 -5.64 -17.96
CA MET A 390 -4.70 -6.44 -17.19
C MET A 390 -4.07 -6.96 -15.89
N GLU A 391 -2.83 -7.44 -15.97
CA GLU A 391 -2.07 -7.90 -14.81
C GLU A 391 -1.80 -6.80 -13.78
N GLU A 392 -1.70 -5.53 -14.18
CA GLU A 392 -1.68 -4.38 -13.26
C GLU A 392 -2.89 -4.38 -12.30
N ARG A 393 -4.06 -4.78 -12.81
CA ARG A 393 -5.34 -4.79 -12.08
C ARG A 393 -5.61 -6.10 -11.35
N LEU A 394 -4.81 -7.13 -11.61
CA LEU A 394 -4.97 -8.50 -11.12
C LEU A 394 -3.77 -8.94 -10.26
N PRO A 395 -3.60 -8.34 -9.06
CA PRO A 395 -2.58 -8.74 -8.10
C PRO A 395 -2.77 -10.17 -7.61
N LEU A 396 -1.69 -10.73 -7.06
CA LEU A 396 -1.79 -11.99 -6.32
C LEU A 396 -2.64 -11.79 -5.05
N MET A 397 -3.50 -12.76 -4.75
CA MET A 397 -4.09 -12.94 -3.43
C MET A 397 -4.18 -14.44 -3.13
N ALA A 398 -3.29 -14.92 -2.26
CA ALA A 398 -3.28 -16.28 -1.76
C ALA A 398 -3.68 -16.29 -0.29
N ILE A 399 -4.73 -17.04 0.06
CA ILE A 399 -5.30 -17.06 1.40
C ILE A 399 -5.13 -18.45 2.02
N LEU A 400 -4.54 -18.49 3.21
CA LEU A 400 -4.44 -19.64 4.09
C LEU A 400 -5.29 -19.37 5.33
N LEU A 401 -6.44 -20.05 5.43
CA LEU A 401 -7.25 -19.99 6.64
C LEU A 401 -6.58 -20.76 7.79
N PRO A 402 -6.73 -20.31 9.05
CA PRO A 402 -6.26 -21.08 10.20
C PRO A 402 -6.81 -22.51 10.18
N GLU A 403 -5.98 -23.52 10.47
CA GLU A 403 -6.44 -24.92 10.50
C GLU A 403 -7.61 -25.13 11.46
N LYS A 404 -7.58 -24.46 12.63
CA LYS A 404 -8.70 -24.47 13.58
C LYS A 404 -9.98 -23.93 12.98
N LEU A 405 -9.90 -22.86 12.20
CA LEU A 405 -11.07 -22.27 11.54
C LEU A 405 -11.63 -23.23 10.50
N LYS A 406 -10.78 -23.87 9.69
CA LYS A 406 -11.21 -24.86 8.69
C LYS A 406 -11.94 -26.06 9.35
N LYS A 407 -11.46 -26.52 10.51
CA LYS A 407 -12.10 -27.60 11.29
C LYS A 407 -13.44 -27.15 11.90
N LEU A 408 -13.51 -25.91 12.39
CA LEU A 408 -14.70 -25.36 13.06
C LEU A 408 -15.81 -24.94 12.07
N ARG A 409 -15.42 -24.38 10.92
CA ARG A 409 -16.29 -23.88 9.86
C ARG A 409 -15.84 -24.45 8.50
N PRO A 410 -16.10 -25.74 8.23
CA PRO A 410 -15.77 -26.34 6.94
C PRO A 410 -16.52 -25.69 5.78
N ASP A 411 -17.74 -25.21 6.03
CA ASP A 411 -18.56 -24.42 5.10
C ASP A 411 -17.85 -23.13 4.65
N ALA A 412 -17.14 -22.45 5.55
CA ALA A 412 -16.39 -21.24 5.23
C ALA A 412 -15.21 -21.51 4.29
N PHE A 413 -14.54 -22.65 4.47
CA PHE A 413 -13.43 -23.04 3.60
C PHE A 413 -13.93 -23.43 2.21
N GLU A 414 -15.05 -24.13 2.13
CA GLU A 414 -15.68 -24.46 0.84
C GLU A 414 -16.21 -23.20 0.13
N ALA A 415 -16.79 -22.25 0.87
CA ALA A 415 -17.18 -20.96 0.30
C ALA A 415 -15.97 -20.19 -0.26
N LEU A 416 -14.85 -20.14 0.48
CA LEU A 416 -13.62 -19.50 0.01
C LEU A 416 -13.12 -20.12 -1.31
N LYS A 417 -13.13 -21.46 -1.42
CA LYS A 417 -12.78 -22.15 -2.68
C LYS A 417 -13.75 -21.81 -3.80
N GLN A 418 -15.06 -21.80 -3.54
CA GLN A 418 -16.07 -21.47 -4.54
C GLN A 418 -15.94 -20.02 -5.05
N ASN A 419 -15.46 -19.12 -4.20
CA ASN A 419 -15.24 -17.71 -4.51
C ASN A 419 -13.95 -17.42 -5.27
N GLN A 420 -13.07 -18.41 -5.48
CA GLN A 420 -11.76 -18.22 -6.11
C GLN A 420 -11.86 -17.58 -7.51
N ASP A 421 -12.92 -17.91 -8.26
CA ASP A 421 -13.15 -17.48 -9.65
C ASP A 421 -14.24 -16.39 -9.76
N VAL A 422 -14.65 -15.80 -8.63
CA VAL A 422 -15.65 -14.72 -8.59
C VAL A 422 -14.94 -13.38 -8.42
N LEU A 423 -15.52 -12.31 -8.98
CA LEU A 423 -15.00 -10.96 -8.79
C LEU A 423 -14.94 -10.62 -7.30
N THR A 424 -13.71 -10.43 -6.82
CA THR A 424 -13.39 -10.07 -5.44
C THR A 424 -12.52 -8.84 -5.41
N THR A 425 -12.58 -8.10 -4.32
CA THR A 425 -11.93 -6.80 -4.16
C THR A 425 -11.22 -6.70 -2.81
N PRO A 426 -10.33 -5.72 -2.64
CA PRO A 426 -9.75 -5.39 -1.33
C PRO A 426 -10.78 -5.23 -0.20
N PHE A 427 -11.99 -4.76 -0.50
CA PHE A 427 -13.06 -4.63 0.51
C PHE A 427 -13.54 -6.00 1.01
N ASP A 428 -13.65 -6.99 0.12
CA ASP A 428 -14.07 -8.34 0.48
C ASP A 428 -13.03 -9.03 1.36
N VAL A 429 -11.74 -8.74 1.13
CA VAL A 429 -10.64 -9.17 1.99
C VAL A 429 -10.75 -8.56 3.38
N HIS A 430 -11.07 -7.26 3.48
CA HIS A 430 -11.35 -6.61 4.77
C HIS A 430 -12.51 -7.28 5.52
N ALA A 431 -13.63 -7.53 4.85
CA ALA A 431 -14.77 -8.22 5.44
C ALA A 431 -14.44 -9.66 5.87
N THR A 432 -13.58 -10.34 5.12
CA THR A 432 -13.06 -11.67 5.48
C THR A 432 -12.22 -11.62 6.75
N ILE A 433 -11.35 -10.62 6.89
CA ILE A 433 -10.57 -10.41 8.14
C ILE A 433 -11.52 -10.17 9.32
N LEU A 434 -12.55 -9.33 9.15
CA LEU A 434 -13.55 -9.09 10.18
C LEU A 434 -14.30 -10.37 10.54
N ASP A 435 -14.70 -11.17 9.56
CA ASP A 435 -15.38 -12.45 9.78
C ASP A 435 -14.50 -13.44 10.56
N VAL A 436 -13.25 -13.63 10.15
CA VAL A 436 -12.28 -14.48 10.87
C VAL A 436 -12.10 -14.03 12.32
N LEU A 437 -12.12 -12.73 12.58
CA LEU A 437 -11.95 -12.17 13.92
C LEU A 437 -13.22 -12.13 14.78
N ASP A 438 -14.31 -12.77 14.31
CA ASP A 438 -15.64 -12.76 14.92
C ASP A 438 -16.22 -11.35 15.07
N LEU A 439 -16.02 -10.52 14.04
CA LEU A 439 -16.46 -9.13 13.94
C LEU A 439 -17.40 -8.92 12.72
N LYS A 440 -18.16 -9.96 12.32
CA LYS A 440 -19.09 -9.88 11.18
C LYS A 440 -20.09 -8.73 11.29
N ASN A 441 -20.47 -8.36 12.51
CA ASN A 441 -21.35 -7.21 12.77
C ASN A 441 -20.74 -5.84 12.43
N LYS A 442 -19.43 -5.77 12.16
CA LYS A 442 -18.72 -4.57 11.69
C LYS A 442 -18.57 -4.50 10.18
N ILE A 443 -18.96 -5.56 9.46
CA ILE A 443 -18.95 -5.56 7.99
C ILE A 443 -20.01 -4.56 7.52
N ASP A 444 -19.58 -3.65 6.65
CA ASP A 444 -20.45 -2.69 5.99
C ASP A 444 -21.47 -3.42 5.10
N LYS A 445 -22.73 -2.99 5.18
CA LYS A 445 -23.86 -3.57 4.44
C LYS A 445 -24.39 -2.64 3.36
N ASP A 446 -23.70 -1.51 3.14
CA ASP A 446 -24.06 -0.53 2.14
C ASP A 446 -24.04 -1.14 0.74
N LYS A 447 -24.99 -0.68 -0.06
CA LYS A 447 -25.17 -1.06 -1.46
C LYS A 447 -24.89 0.15 -2.33
N ILE A 448 -24.35 -0.09 -3.51
CA ILE A 448 -24.29 0.96 -4.53
C ILE A 448 -25.74 1.25 -4.99
N PRO A 449 -26.16 2.52 -5.10
CA PRO A 449 -27.51 2.85 -5.58
C PRO A 449 -27.83 2.16 -6.91
N GLY A 450 -29.00 1.52 -7.00
CA GLY A 450 -29.42 0.77 -8.20
C GLY A 450 -28.91 -0.68 -8.25
N THR A 451 -28.19 -1.15 -7.23
CA THR A 451 -27.68 -2.54 -7.15
C THR A 451 -28.41 -3.36 -6.08
N ASN A 452 -28.41 -4.69 -6.24
CA ASN A 452 -29.08 -5.60 -5.33
C ASN A 452 -28.14 -6.25 -4.30
N LEU A 453 -26.84 -6.33 -4.62
CA LEU A 453 -25.82 -6.91 -3.77
C LEU A 453 -25.16 -5.87 -2.87
N PRO A 454 -24.73 -6.25 -1.65
CA PRO A 454 -23.81 -5.43 -0.86
C PRO A 454 -22.53 -5.16 -1.64
N ARG A 455 -21.98 -3.95 -1.49
CA ARG A 455 -20.67 -3.62 -2.07
C ARG A 455 -19.59 -4.55 -1.56
N VAL A 456 -19.67 -4.92 -0.28
CA VAL A 456 -18.67 -5.68 0.46
C VAL A 456 -19.25 -7.02 0.91
N MET A 457 -18.56 -8.12 0.62
CA MET A 457 -18.97 -9.47 1.00
C MET A 457 -17.78 -10.27 1.55
N THR A 458 -17.98 -11.03 2.64
CA THR A 458 -16.93 -11.92 3.16
C THR A 458 -16.68 -13.07 2.18
N LEU A 459 -15.41 -13.44 1.99
CA LEU A 459 -15.02 -14.58 1.17
C LEU A 459 -15.38 -15.93 1.81
N LEU A 460 -15.81 -15.92 3.07
CA LEU A 460 -16.22 -17.12 3.81
C LEU A 460 -17.71 -17.45 3.66
N GLU A 461 -18.41 -16.75 2.77
CA GLU A 461 -19.79 -17.01 2.35
C GLU A 461 -19.86 -16.94 0.82
N PRO A 462 -20.79 -17.65 0.16
CA PRO A 462 -20.87 -17.63 -1.30
C PRO A 462 -21.09 -16.22 -1.87
N ILE A 463 -20.22 -15.80 -2.79
CA ILE A 463 -20.38 -14.55 -3.56
C ILE A 463 -21.03 -14.92 -4.90
N PRO A 464 -22.12 -14.25 -5.31
CA PRO A 464 -22.79 -14.54 -6.58
C PRO A 464 -21.85 -14.35 -7.78
N LYS A 465 -21.79 -15.35 -8.68
CA LYS A 465 -21.04 -15.25 -9.95
C LYS A 465 -21.53 -14.12 -10.85
N SER A 466 -22.78 -13.68 -10.66
CA SER A 466 -23.38 -12.54 -11.36
C SER A 466 -22.89 -11.19 -10.85
N ARG A 467 -22.10 -11.13 -9.77
CA ARG A 467 -21.55 -9.88 -9.24
C ARG A 467 -20.70 -9.19 -10.29
N SER A 468 -21.02 -7.94 -10.57
CA SER A 468 -20.28 -7.12 -11.52
C SER A 468 -19.39 -6.08 -10.83
N CYS A 469 -18.54 -5.41 -11.62
CA CYS A 469 -17.71 -4.30 -11.13
C CYS A 469 -18.55 -3.15 -10.54
N GLY A 470 -19.69 -2.81 -11.15
CA GLY A 470 -20.58 -1.77 -10.63
C GLY A 470 -21.12 -2.14 -9.24
N GLU A 471 -21.53 -3.40 -9.04
CA GLU A 471 -22.01 -3.88 -7.74
C GLU A 471 -20.89 -3.96 -6.69
N ALA A 472 -19.65 -4.23 -7.12
CA ALA A 472 -18.48 -4.21 -6.26
C ALA A 472 -17.93 -2.79 -5.98
N GLY A 473 -18.49 -1.74 -6.58
CA GLY A 473 -18.00 -0.37 -6.48
C GLY A 473 -16.61 -0.19 -7.11
N VAL A 474 -16.33 -0.91 -8.20
CA VAL A 474 -15.11 -0.82 -9.00
C VAL A 474 -15.40 0.06 -10.21
N MET A 475 -14.71 1.20 -10.31
CA MET A 475 -14.86 2.11 -11.46
C MET A 475 -14.45 1.41 -12.77
N PRO A 476 -15.07 1.74 -13.92
CA PRO A 476 -14.80 1.10 -15.21
C PRO A 476 -13.32 1.01 -15.60
N HIS A 477 -12.54 2.04 -15.27
CA HIS A 477 -11.09 2.07 -15.53
C HIS A 477 -10.30 0.98 -14.78
N TRP A 478 -10.75 0.59 -13.59
CA TRP A 478 -10.11 -0.42 -12.73
C TRP A 478 -10.69 -1.81 -12.90
N CYS A 479 -11.83 -1.94 -13.59
CA CYS A 479 -12.49 -3.20 -13.82
C CYS A 479 -11.70 -4.07 -14.83
N ALA A 480 -11.23 -5.24 -14.41
CA ALA A 480 -10.58 -6.20 -15.30
C ALA A 480 -11.57 -7.09 -16.08
N CYS A 481 -12.87 -7.01 -15.80
CA CYS A 481 -13.90 -7.83 -16.44
C CYS A 481 -14.25 -7.40 -17.88
N SER A 482 -13.65 -6.31 -18.37
CA SER A 482 -13.97 -5.73 -19.67
C SER A 482 -13.16 -6.38 -20.79
N GLU A 483 -13.86 -6.82 -21.84
CA GLU A 483 -13.24 -7.25 -23.10
C GLU A 483 -12.90 -6.03 -23.98
N TRP A 484 -11.70 -6.05 -24.57
CA TRP A 484 -11.26 -5.01 -25.49
C TRP A 484 -11.59 -5.46 -26.90
N HIS A 485 -12.39 -4.68 -27.61
CA HIS A 485 -12.74 -4.95 -29.00
C HIS A 485 -12.04 -3.97 -29.93
N ASN A 486 -11.38 -4.51 -30.97
CA ASN A 486 -10.83 -3.67 -32.03
C ASN A 486 -11.98 -2.98 -32.76
N VAL A 487 -11.89 -1.66 -32.86
CA VAL A 487 -12.88 -0.86 -33.57
C VAL A 487 -12.32 -0.42 -34.92
N ALA A 488 -13.08 -0.59 -36.00
CA ALA A 488 -12.67 -0.14 -37.32
C ALA A 488 -12.57 1.39 -37.36
N ARG A 489 -11.65 1.94 -38.16
CA ARG A 489 -11.42 3.40 -38.24
C ARG A 489 -12.65 4.22 -38.66
N ASN A 490 -13.58 3.58 -39.36
CA ASN A 490 -14.84 4.18 -39.82
C ASN A 490 -15.98 4.05 -38.81
N ASP A 491 -15.78 3.33 -37.70
CA ASP A 491 -16.77 3.23 -36.64
C ASP A 491 -16.84 4.57 -35.86
N PRO A 492 -18.04 5.11 -35.58
CA PRO A 492 -18.20 6.31 -34.78
C PRO A 492 -17.46 6.27 -33.43
N LYS A 493 -17.33 5.08 -32.81
CA LYS A 493 -16.58 4.89 -31.55
C LYS A 493 -15.09 5.16 -31.71
N PHE A 494 -14.51 4.90 -32.89
CA PHE A 494 -13.10 5.20 -33.16
C PHE A 494 -12.86 6.72 -33.13
N ALA A 495 -13.73 7.49 -33.81
CA ALA A 495 -13.67 8.95 -33.80
C ALA A 495 -13.91 9.53 -32.40
N HIS A 496 -14.86 8.94 -31.66
CA HIS A 496 -15.14 9.34 -30.28
C HIS A 496 -13.95 9.08 -29.35
N GLY A 497 -13.35 7.90 -29.40
CA GLY A 497 -12.15 7.58 -28.62
C GLY A 497 -10.97 8.50 -28.93
N ALA A 498 -10.75 8.81 -30.22
CA ALA A 498 -9.72 9.76 -30.64
C ALA A 498 -9.98 11.19 -30.12
N MET A 499 -11.25 11.60 -30.03
CA MET A 499 -11.64 12.90 -29.47
C MET A 499 -11.38 12.96 -27.96
N CYS A 500 -11.82 11.94 -27.19
CA CYS A 500 -11.55 11.85 -25.76
C CYS A 500 -10.04 11.85 -25.47
N TYR A 501 -9.25 11.13 -26.27
CA TYR A 501 -7.79 11.14 -26.16
C TYR A 501 -7.18 12.53 -26.42
N LYS A 502 -7.64 13.21 -27.47
CA LYS A 502 -7.21 14.57 -27.79
C LYS A 502 -7.54 15.54 -26.65
N GLU A 503 -8.73 15.45 -26.07
CA GLU A 503 -9.14 16.25 -24.91
C GLU A 503 -8.24 15.96 -23.70
N ALA A 504 -7.96 14.68 -23.41
CA ALA A 504 -7.07 14.31 -22.31
C ALA A 504 -5.64 14.88 -22.45
N ILE A 505 -5.11 14.96 -23.68
CA ILE A 505 -3.83 15.62 -23.96
C ILE A 505 -3.94 17.13 -23.75
N ILE A 506 -4.98 17.77 -24.29
CA ILE A 506 -5.15 19.24 -24.23
C ILE A 506 -5.33 19.74 -22.80
N TYR A 507 -6.12 19.02 -22.00
CA TYR A 507 -6.41 19.42 -20.61
C TYR A 507 -5.42 18.86 -19.59
N GLY A 508 -4.34 18.20 -20.01
CA GLY A 508 -3.34 17.64 -19.10
C GLY A 508 -3.87 16.54 -18.17
N MET A 509 -5.01 15.94 -18.52
CA MET A 509 -5.60 14.80 -17.79
C MET A 509 -4.86 13.49 -18.10
N GLY A 510 -3.89 13.52 -19.03
CA GLY A 510 -2.89 12.47 -19.18
C GLY A 510 -1.92 12.50 -17.99
N VAL A 511 -1.84 11.39 -17.27
CA VAL A 511 -0.84 11.08 -16.24
C VAL A 511 0.49 11.75 -16.58
N THR A 512 0.89 12.73 -15.76
CA THR A 512 2.19 13.39 -15.87
C THR A 512 3.29 12.31 -15.87
N PRO A 513 4.17 12.26 -16.88
CA PRO A 513 5.32 11.38 -16.80
C PRO A 513 6.21 11.92 -15.67
N ALA A 514 6.39 11.11 -14.62
CA ALA A 514 7.51 11.29 -13.72
C ALA A 514 8.80 11.37 -14.57
N ARG A 515 9.63 12.37 -14.27
CA ARG A 515 10.83 12.78 -15.03
C ARG A 515 11.56 11.61 -15.72
N GLY A 516 11.51 11.63 -17.04
CA GLY A 516 12.27 10.75 -17.92
C GLY A 516 11.41 10.42 -19.13
N ARG A 517 11.64 11.09 -20.27
CA ARG A 517 10.88 10.85 -21.51
C ARG A 517 11.08 9.41 -21.99
N PRO A 518 10.00 8.66 -22.28
CA PRO A 518 9.95 7.77 -23.43
C PRO A 518 9.06 8.42 -24.50
N SER A 519 9.40 8.18 -25.76
CA SER A 519 8.73 8.72 -26.94
C SER A 519 7.22 8.42 -26.99
N ILE A 520 6.44 9.50 -27.15
CA ILE A 520 4.98 9.54 -27.32
C ILE A 520 4.63 9.10 -28.75
N GLN A 521 4.78 7.81 -29.08
CA GLN A 521 4.42 7.32 -30.42
C GLN A 521 3.60 6.03 -30.48
N ASN A 522 3.29 5.38 -29.34
CA ASN A 522 2.61 4.06 -29.36
C ASN A 522 1.32 3.97 -28.53
N GLN A 523 0.53 5.05 -28.41
CA GLN A 523 -0.77 5.04 -27.69
C GLN A 523 -2.02 4.96 -28.60
N LEU A 524 -1.85 4.64 -29.88
CA LEU A 524 -2.94 4.14 -30.71
C LEU A 524 -2.83 2.62 -30.68
N TYR A 525 -3.77 1.89 -30.06
CA TYR A 525 -4.32 0.57 -30.47
C TYR A 525 -5.33 0.09 -29.42
#